data_AF-A0A5N0YQC5-F1
#
_entry.id   AF-A0A5N0YQC5-F1
#
_cell.length_a   1.000
_cell.length_b   1.000
_cell.length_c   1.000
_cell.angle_alpha   90.00
_cell.angle_beta   90.00
_cell.angle_gamma   90.00
#
_symmetry.space_group_name_H-M   'P 1'
#
loop_
_entity.id
_entity.type
_entity.pdbx_description
1 polymer ?
#
loop_
_entity_poly.entity_id
_entity_poly.type
_entity_poly.pdbx_seq_one_letter_code
_entity_poly.pdbx_strand_id
1 'polypeptide(L)' 'MARAFIQEKNFILMDEGTSSLDRLNALIIEKLLLSDPNLTVIIVSHHPFHENKDKFDQLITIERW' A
#
# COMPACT_ATOMS: atom_id res chain seq x y z
N MET A 1 -11.04 1.16 2.46
CA MET A 1 -10.05 2.27 2.44
C MET A 1 -10.56 3.48 3.23
N ALA A 2 -11.58 4.21 2.78
CA ALA A 2 -12.08 5.42 3.48
C ALA A 2 -12.37 5.22 4.98
N ARG A 3 -12.95 4.08 5.38
CA ARG A 3 -13.19 3.75 6.80
C ARG A 3 -11.92 3.56 7.64
N ALA A 4 -10.80 3.15 7.03
CA ALA A 4 -9.52 3.01 7.73
C ALA A 4 -8.87 4.39 8.00
N PHE A 5 -8.99 5.31 7.04
CA PHE A 5 -8.53 6.70 7.19
C PHE A 5 -9.28 7.48 8.28
N ILE A 6 -10.57 7.19 8.49
CA ILE A 6 -11.40 7.89 9.49
C ILE A 6 -11.08 7.43 10.93
N GLN A 7 -10.37 6.32 11.12
CA GLN A 7 -10.19 5.71 12.45
C GLN A 7 -8.87 6.07 13.16
N GLU A 8 -8.11 7.09 12.73
CA GLU A 8 -6.77 7.41 13.29
C GLU A 8 -5.89 6.17 13.46
N LYS A 9 -6.04 5.20 12.55
CA LYS A 9 -5.29 3.94 12.61
C LYS A 9 -3.89 4.24 12.12
N ASN A 10 -2.91 4.25 13.02
CA ASN A 10 -1.48 4.35 12.72
C ASN A 10 -0.94 3.18 11.86
N PHE A 11 -1.80 2.25 11.45
CA PHE A 11 -1.43 1.06 10.71
C PHE A 11 -2.51 0.68 9.68
N ILE A 12 -2.11 0.55 8.42
CA ILE A 12 -2.96 0.13 7.30
C ILE A 12 -2.36 -1.12 6.66
N LEU A 13 -3.16 -2.18 6.57
CA LEU A 13 -2.84 -3.39 5.81
C LEU A 13 -3.69 -3.42 4.54
N MET A 14 -3.04 -3.46 3.38
CA MET A 14 -3.66 -3.64 2.08
C MET A 14 -3.29 -5.01 1.54
N ASP A 15 -4.30 -5.83 1.32
CA ASP A 15 -4.21 -7.10 0.60
C ASP A 15 -4.76 -6.91 -0.83
N GLU A 16 -4.35 -7.77 -1.76
CA GLU A 16 -4.45 -7.62 -3.22
C GLU A 16 -5.88 -7.60 -3.81
N GLY A 17 -6.90 -7.45 -2.96
CA GLY A 17 -8.28 -7.15 -3.32
C GLY A 17 -8.49 -5.76 -3.95
N THR A 18 -7.43 -4.99 -4.20
CA THR A 18 -7.45 -3.71 -4.94
C THR A 18 -7.67 -3.86 -6.44
N SER A 19 -7.83 -5.10 -6.94
CA SER A 19 -8.08 -5.44 -8.36
C SER A 19 -9.34 -4.79 -8.98
N SER A 20 -10.16 -4.10 -8.19
CA SER A 20 -11.32 -3.33 -8.66
C SER A 20 -11.08 -1.81 -8.74
N LEU A 21 -9.87 -1.34 -8.40
CA LEU A 21 -9.45 0.05 -8.54
C LEU A 21 -8.61 0.24 -9.80
N ASP A 22 -8.96 1.23 -10.62
CA ASP A 22 -8.18 1.61 -11.80
C ASP A 22 -6.71 1.92 -11.42
N ARG A 23 -5.75 1.47 -12.23
CA ARG A 23 -4.29 1.54 -11.91
C ARG A 23 -3.84 2.95 -11.50
N LEU A 24 -4.37 3.97 -12.18
CA LEU A 24 -4.10 5.37 -11.86
C LEU A 24 -4.53 5.74 -10.44
N ASN A 25 -5.72 5.31 -10.02
CA ASN A 25 -6.23 5.60 -8.69
C ASN A 25 -5.44 4.83 -7.62
N ALA A 26 -5.01 3.60 -7.92
CA ALA A 26 -4.18 2.81 -7.01
C ALA A 26 -2.84 3.53 -6.73
N LEU A 27 -2.17 4.04 -7.76
CA LEU A 27 -0.93 4.80 -7.62
C LEU A 27 -1.09 6.08 -6.80
N ILE A 28 -2.18 6.82 -6.99
CA ILE A 28 -2.47 8.04 -6.22
C ILE A 28 -2.67 7.70 -4.74
N ILE A 29 -3.45 6.65 -4.44
CA ILE A 29 -3.73 6.22 -3.06
C ILE A 29 -2.45 5.73 -2.39
N GLU A 30 -1.66 4.89 -3.05
CA GLU A 30 -0.37 4.43 -2.52
C GLU A 30 0.56 5.61 -2.25
N LYS A 31 0.67 6.57 -3.17
CA LYS A 31 1.51 7.74 -2.98
C LYS A 31 1.06 8.56 -1.76
N LEU A 32 -0.25 8.76 -1.57
CA LEU A 32 -0.80 9.47 -0.42
C LEU A 32 -0.48 8.74 0.90
N LEU A 33 -0.66 7.42 0.91
CA LEU A 33 -0.38 6.55 2.06
C LEU A 33 1.10 6.54 2.43
N LEU A 34 1.98 6.33 1.47
CA LEU A 34 3.43 6.21 1.69
C LEU A 34 4.12 7.57 1.95
N SER A 35 3.42 8.69 1.79
CA SER A 35 3.99 10.02 2.07
C SER A 35 3.71 10.51 3.50
N ASP A 36 2.90 9.80 4.28
CA ASP A 36 2.60 10.17 5.67
C ASP A 36 3.55 9.45 6.64
N PRO A 37 4.50 10.17 7.28
CA PRO A 37 5.47 9.56 8.19
C PRO A 37 4.87 9.04 9.50
N ASN A 38 3.62 9.39 9.83
CA ASN A 38 2.95 8.89 11.04
C ASN A 38 2.14 7.62 10.78
N LEU A 39 2.13 7.14 9.54
CA LEU A 39 1.32 6.02 9.10
C LEU A 39 2.21 4.82 8.75
N THR A 40 1.99 3.70 9.41
CA THR A 40 2.61 2.43 8.98
C THR A 40 1.73 1.75 7.94
N VAL A 41 2.30 1.40 6.79
CA VAL A 41 1.56 0.75 5.70
C VAL A 41 2.23 -0.56 5.33
N ILE A 42 1.47 -1.65 5.36
CA ILE A 42 1.88 -2.94 4.80
C ILE A 42 1.04 -3.23 3.57
N ILE A 43 1.71 -3.48 2.45
CA ILE A 43 1.08 -3.81 1.18
C ILE A 43 1.52 -5.22 0.80
N VAL A 44 0.55 -6.10 0.57
CA VAL A 44 0.75 -7.44 0.05
C VAL A 44 0.26 -7.45 -1.39
N SER A 45 1.17 -7.70 -2.33
CA SER A 45 0.83 -7.77 -3.76
C SER A 45 1.75 -8.74 -4.50
N HIS A 46 1.18 -9.48 -5.44
CA HIS A 46 1.83 -10.26 -6.48
C HIS A 46 2.41 -9.37 -7.60
N HIS A 47 1.92 -8.13 -7.77
CA HIS A 47 2.39 -7.16 -8.77
C HIS A 47 2.72 -5.79 -8.15
N PRO A 48 3.84 -5.66 -7.41
CA PRO A 48 4.22 -4.38 -6.83
C PRO A 48 4.49 -3.34 -7.94
N PHE A 49 3.81 -2.20 -7.89
CA PHE A 49 4.04 -1.12 -8.85
C PHE A 49 5.46 -0.60 -8.70
N HIS A 50 6.24 -0.71 -9.78
CA HIS A 50 7.64 -0.27 -9.79
C HIS A 50 7.81 1.22 -9.46
N GLU A 51 6.79 2.02 -9.76
CA GLU A 51 6.78 3.49 -9.63
C GLU A 51 6.89 3.99 -8.18
N ASN A 52 6.55 3.17 -7.18
CA ASN A 52 6.61 3.54 -5.76
C ASN A 52 7.63 2.71 -4.95
N LYS A 53 8.44 1.85 -5.59
CA LYS A 53 9.38 0.97 -4.88
C LYS A 53 10.32 1.72 -3.93
N ASP A 54 10.80 2.89 -4.32
CA ASP A 54 11.76 3.68 -3.55
C ASP A 54 11.14 4.37 -2.31
N LYS A 55 9.81 4.29 -2.14
CA LYS A 55 9.09 4.87 -1.00
C LYS A 55 8.81 3.88 0.12
N PHE A 56 9.11 2.60 -0.10
CA PHE A 56 8.97 1.60 0.94
C PHE A 56 10.24 1.58 1.78
N ASP A 57 10.09 1.63 3.10
CA ASP A 57 11.21 1.44 4.01
C ASP A 57 11.77 0.01 3.95
N GLN A 58 10.91 -0.96 3.63
CA GLN A 58 11.27 -2.38 3.53
C GLN A 58 10.53 -3.08 2.38
N LEU A 59 11.24 -3.96 1.67
CA LEU A 59 10.72 -4.85 0.64
C LEU A 59 11.00 -6.30 1.06
N ILE A 60 9.93 -7.08 1.24
CA ILE A 60 10.01 -8.49 1.64
C ILE A 60 9.45 -9.34 0.50
N THR A 61 10.25 -10.29 0.01
CA THR A 61 9.82 -11.27 -0.98
C THR A 61 9.63 -12.61 -0.30
N ILE A 62 8.43 -13.19 -0.45
CA ILE A 62 8.10 -14.52 0.07
C ILE A 62 8.13 -15.48 -1.11
N GLU A 63 9.11 -16.39 -1.13
CA GLU A 63 9.15 -17.48 -2.10
C GLU A 63 8.30 -18.66 -1.59
N ARG A 64 7.63 -19.34 -2.52
CA ARG A 64 6.82 -20.53 -2.21
C ARG A 64 7.78 -21.70 -1.96
N TRP A 65 7.69 -22.30 -0.79
CA TRP A 65 8.48 -23.47 -0.36
C TRP A 65 8.24 -24.69 -1.25
#